data_AF-A0A1X7UJW6-F1
#
_entry.id   AF-A0A1X7UJW6-F1
#
_cell.length_a   1.000
_cell.length_b   1.000
_cell.length_c   1.000
_cell.angle_alpha   90.00
_cell.angle_beta   90.00
_cell.angle_gamma   90.00
#
_symmetry.space_group_name_H-M   'P 1'
#
loop_
_entity.id
_entity.type
_entity.pdbx_description
1 polymer ?
#
loop_
_entity_poly.entity_id
_entity_poly.type
_entity_poly.pdbx_seq_one_letter_code
_entity_poly.pdbx_strand_id
1 'polypeptide(L)'
;MVNQYLKKISNKLVKTRLGAANAVNKWKETVEFVELTINERQKGDKTFIKMLNFVWHGCLTDETIDMLKSRVFKVSIQESYNEWESEGTNPTICLFSKVDTC
;
A
#
# COMPACT_ATOMS: atom_id res chain seq x y z
N MET A 1 19.93 -11.94 10.85
CA MET A 1 19.10 -12.93 11.58
C MET A 1 17.62 -12.51 11.47
N VAL A 2 16.91 -12.89 10.39
CA VAL A 2 15.57 -12.34 10.05
C VAL A 2 14.40 -13.32 10.37
N ASN A 3 14.68 -14.47 10.99
CA ASN A 3 13.72 -15.56 11.08
C ASN A 3 12.83 -15.60 12.35
N GLN A 4 12.65 -14.50 13.09
CA GLN A 4 12.05 -14.60 14.43
C GLN A 4 10.75 -13.83 14.72
N TYR A 5 10.04 -13.28 13.71
CA TYR A 5 8.78 -12.55 13.99
C TYR A 5 7.51 -13.05 13.30
N LEU A 6 7.58 -14.00 12.37
CA LEU A 6 6.37 -14.65 11.85
C LEU A 6 6.20 -16.02 12.51
N LYS A 7 5.51 -16.04 13.65
CA LYS A 7 5.09 -17.29 14.30
C LYS A 7 4.28 -18.10 13.28
N LYS A 8 4.83 -19.21 12.78
CA LYS A 8 4.23 -20.03 11.72
C LYS A 8 2.85 -20.50 12.18
N ILE A 9 1.80 -19.84 11.70
CA ILE A 9 0.42 -20.21 12.00
C ILE A 9 0.12 -21.51 11.28
N SER A 10 -0.45 -22.48 11.98
CA SER A 10 -0.80 -23.76 11.36
C SER A 10 -1.97 -23.58 10.40
N ASN A 11 -1.91 -24.24 9.24
CA ASN A 11 -2.98 -24.23 8.25
C ASN A 11 -4.33 -24.68 8.83
N LYS A 12 -4.31 -25.52 9.87
CA LYS A 12 -5.51 -25.94 10.60
C LYS A 12 -6.17 -24.76 11.33
N LEU A 13 -5.38 -23.94 12.03
CA LEU A 13 -5.89 -22.77 12.75
C LEU A 13 -6.43 -21.71 11.79
N VAL A 14 -5.76 -21.51 10.65
CA VAL A 14 -6.22 -20.61 9.58
C VAL A 14 -7.58 -21.06 9.05
N LYS A 15 -7.75 -22.34 8.71
CA LYS A 15 -9.02 -22.89 8.21
C LYS A 15 -10.16 -22.76 9.22
N THR A 16 -9.90 -23.05 10.49
CA THR A 16 -10.93 -22.94 11.55
C THR A 16 -11.34 -21.49 11.81
N ARG A 17 -10.40 -20.53 11.80
CA ARG A 17 -10.71 -19.11 12.01
C ARG A 17 -11.37 -18.45 10.81
N LEU A 18 -11.00 -18.85 9.60
CA LEU A 18 -11.53 -18.23 8.39
C LEU A 18 -12.98 -18.64 8.10
N GLY A 19 -13.51 -19.74 8.67
CA GLY A 19 -14.92 -20.17 8.59
C GLY A 19 -15.48 -20.44 7.18
N ALA A 20 -14.77 -19.98 6.15
CA ALA A 20 -15.17 -19.83 4.77
C ALA A 20 -14.14 -20.46 3.82
N ALA A 21 -13.20 -21.25 4.33
CA ALA A 21 -12.27 -22.01 3.49
C ALA A 21 -12.98 -23.00 2.55
N ASN A 22 -14.25 -23.31 2.83
CA ASN A 22 -15.12 -24.15 2.00
C ASN A 22 -16.13 -23.32 1.17
N ALA A 23 -16.12 -21.99 1.28
CA ALA A 23 -16.99 -21.14 0.48
C ALA A 23 -16.48 -21.14 -0.97
N VAL A 24 -17.37 -21.41 -1.92
CA VAL A 24 -17.04 -21.42 -3.34
C VAL A 24 -16.61 -20.02 -3.74
N ASN A 25 -15.34 -19.86 -4.09
CA ASN A 25 -14.82 -18.59 -4.62
C ASN A 25 -15.32 -18.40 -6.05
N LYS A 26 -16.52 -17.81 -6.21
CA LYS A 26 -17.14 -17.52 -7.52
C LYS A 26 -16.23 -16.73 -8.46
N TRP A 27 -15.37 -15.86 -7.90
CA TRP A 27 -14.42 -15.06 -8.68
C TRP A 27 -13.40 -15.90 -9.43
N LYS A 28 -13.07 -17.10 -8.94
CA LYS A 28 -12.09 -17.98 -9.59
C LYS A 28 -12.59 -18.52 -10.93
N GLU A 29 -13.90 -18.63 -11.11
CA GLU A 29 -14.51 -19.13 -12.35
C GLU A 29 -14.84 -17.99 -13.33
N THR A 30 -15.09 -16.78 -12.82
CA THR A 30 -15.60 -15.66 -13.63
C THR A 30 -14.58 -14.56 -13.89
N VAL A 31 -13.43 -14.55 -13.20
CA VAL A 31 -12.43 -13.48 -13.30
C VAL A 31 -11.04 -14.04 -13.52
N GLU A 32 -10.39 -13.57 -14.58
CA GLU A 32 -8.98 -13.76 -14.82
C GLU A 32 -8.20 -12.73 -14.00
N PHE A 33 -7.28 -13.20 -13.15
CA PHE A 33 -6.43 -12.33 -12.36
C PHE A 33 -5.22 -11.91 -13.19
N VAL A 34 -5.10 -10.60 -13.41
CA VAL A 34 -3.89 -9.99 -13.98
C VAL A 34 -3.19 -9.19 -12.89
N GLU A 35 -1.96 -9.57 -12.57
CA GLU A 35 -1.13 -8.83 -11.64
C GLU A 35 -0.41 -7.69 -12.35
N LEU A 36 -0.67 -6.46 -11.92
CA LEU A 36 0.06 -5.29 -12.38
C LEU A 36 1.30 -5.11 -11.51
N THR A 37 2.49 -5.21 -12.11
CA THR A 37 3.77 -5.15 -11.40
C THR A 37 4.43 -3.77 -11.45
N ILE A 38 3.91 -2.84 -12.26
CA ILE A 38 4.52 -1.53 -12.50
C ILE A 38 3.78 -0.45 -11.71
N ASN A 39 4.54 0.31 -10.92
CA ASN A 39 4.04 1.47 -10.20
C ASN A 39 4.34 2.77 -10.98
N GLU A 40 3.41 3.17 -11.83
CA GLU A 40 3.54 4.39 -12.66
C GLU A 40 3.59 5.68 -11.83
N ARG A 41 2.98 5.71 -10.64
CA ARG A 41 2.97 6.91 -9.77
C ARG A 41 4.36 7.29 -9.29
N GLN A 42 5.21 6.31 -9.03
CA GLN A 42 6.55 6.52 -8.45
C GLN A 42 7.67 6.07 -9.38
N LYS A 43 7.39 5.97 -10.69
CA LYS A 43 8.31 5.44 -11.71
C LYS A 43 9.68 6.11 -11.73
N GLY A 44 9.76 7.38 -11.33
CA GLY A 44 11.01 8.13 -11.21
C GLY A 44 11.91 7.71 -10.05
N ASP A 45 11.39 6.99 -9.06
CA ASP A 45 12.12 6.61 -7.84
C ASP A 45 12.06 5.11 -7.57
N LYS A 46 12.99 4.38 -8.18
CA LYS A 46 13.11 2.92 -8.03
C LYS A 46 13.35 2.48 -6.58
N THR A 47 14.05 3.29 -5.79
CA THR A 47 14.36 3.00 -4.39
C THR A 47 13.09 3.06 -3.54
N PHE A 48 12.26 4.07 -3.79
CA PHE A 48 10.97 4.22 -3.12
C PHE A 48 9.98 3.13 -3.52
N ILE A 49 9.91 2.75 -4.80
CA ILE A 49 9.08 1.61 -5.25
C ILE A 49 9.49 0.33 -4.51
N LYS A 50 10.79 0.03 -4.44
CA LYS A 50 11.31 -1.17 -3.77
C LYS A 50 10.92 -1.18 -2.29
N MET A 51 11.03 -0.04 -1.63
CA MET A 51 10.61 0.12 -0.24
C MET A 51 9.11 -0.09 -0.06
N LEU A 52 8.27 0.47 -0.93
CA LEU A 52 6.83 0.27 -0.86
C LEU A 52 6.44 -1.20 -1.06
N ASN A 53 7.17 -1.94 -1.89
CA ASN A 53 6.98 -3.40 -2.00
C ASN A 53 7.28 -4.11 -0.66
N PHE A 54 8.32 -3.71 0.07
CA PHE A 54 8.58 -4.26 1.41
C PHE A 54 7.46 -3.93 2.40
N VAL A 55 6.96 -2.69 2.38
CA VAL A 55 5.81 -2.27 3.21
C VAL A 55 4.57 -3.11 2.87
N TRP A 56 4.28 -3.30 1.59
CA TRP A 56 3.12 -4.07 1.12
C TRP A 56 3.18 -5.54 1.57
N HIS A 57 4.35 -6.17 1.50
CA HIS A 57 4.54 -7.53 1.98
C HIS A 57 4.63 -7.64 3.52
N GLY A 58 4.57 -6.52 4.25
CA GLY A 58 4.73 -6.49 5.72
C GLY A 58 6.15 -6.80 6.20
N CYS A 59 7.14 -6.71 5.31
CA CYS A 59 8.55 -7.00 5.57
C CYS A 59 9.33 -5.73 5.90
N LEU A 60 8.89 -5.01 6.94
CA LEU A 60 9.51 -3.76 7.38
C LEU A 60 10.85 -4.03 8.08
N THR A 61 11.91 -3.35 7.62
CA THR A 61 13.21 -3.28 8.31
C THR A 61 13.39 -1.90 8.95
N ASP A 62 14.31 -1.77 9.91
CA ASP A 62 14.64 -0.45 10.51
C ASP A 62 15.07 0.56 9.45
N GLU A 63 15.83 0.11 8.44
CA GLU A 63 16.22 0.92 7.27
C GLU A 63 15.00 1.42 6.47
N THR A 64 13.98 0.56 6.30
CA THR A 64 12.72 0.93 5.62
C THR A 64 11.99 2.01 6.42
N ILE A 65 11.96 1.88 7.75
CA ILE A 65 11.32 2.83 8.66
C ILE A 65 12.04 4.18 8.64
N ASP A 66 13.36 4.20 8.68
CA ASP A 66 14.15 5.43 8.65
C ASP A 66 14.05 6.14 7.30
N MET A 67 13.99 5.39 6.20
CA MET A 67 13.74 5.96 4.88
C MET A 67 12.33 6.55 4.75
N LEU A 68 11.33 5.93 5.39
CA LEU A 68 9.98 6.51 5.45
C LEU A 68 10.00 7.82 6.25
N LYS A 69 10.63 7.83 7.42
CA LYS A 69 10.74 9.02 8.27
C LYS A 69 11.43 10.19 7.59
N SER A 70 12.49 9.94 6.81
CA SER A 70 13.21 10.99 6.09
C SER A 70 12.40 11.61 4.95
N ARG A 71 11.42 10.86 4.42
CA ARG A 71 10.52 11.29 3.34
C ARG A 71 9.19 11.85 3.84
N VAL A 72 8.97 11.92 5.16
CA VAL A 72 7.82 12.64 5.72
C VAL A 72 8.04 14.13 5.49
N PHE A 73 7.20 14.73 4.66
CA PHE A 73 7.19 16.17 4.48
C PHE A 73 6.82 16.85 5.81
N LYS A 74 7.72 17.72 6.28
CA LYS A 74 7.44 18.62 7.40
C LYS A 74 6.86 19.94 6.88
N VAL A 75 5.78 19.84 6.12
CA VAL A 75 5.08 21.01 5.58
C VAL A 75 3.67 21.00 6.13
N SER A 76 3.11 22.17 6.39
CA SER A 76 1.68 22.23 6.73
C SER A 76 0.88 21.82 5.49
N ILE A 77 -0.13 20.97 5.71
CA ILE A 77 -1.00 20.50 4.62
C ILE A 77 -1.61 21.69 3.86
N GLN A 78 -1.89 22.79 4.56
CA GLN A 78 -2.46 24.00 3.98
C GLN A 78 -1.48 24.73 3.05
N GLU A 79 -0.22 24.90 3.46
CA GLU A 79 0.81 25.53 2.61
C GLU A 79 1.10 24.67 1.38
N SER A 80 1.24 23.35 1.55
CA SER A 80 1.39 22.42 0.43
C SER A 80 0.20 22.50 -0.52
N TYR A 81 -1.04 22.52 0.01
CA TYR A 81 -2.22 22.61 -0.82
C TYR A 81 -2.24 23.88 -1.68
N ASN A 82 -1.90 25.03 -1.08
CA ASN A 82 -1.87 26.32 -1.78
C ASN A 82 -0.77 26.39 -2.85
N GLU A 83 0.44 25.89 -2.55
CA GLU A 83 1.53 25.80 -3.53
C GLU A 83 1.10 24.93 -4.73
N TRP A 84 0.42 23.82 -4.48
CA TRP A 84 0.03 22.87 -5.51
C TRP A 84 -1.17 23.35 -6.34
N GLU A 85 -2.12 24.07 -5.75
CA GLU A 85 -3.14 24.79 -6.51
C GLU A 85 -2.52 25.84 -7.44
N SER A 86 -1.41 26.48 -7.01
CA SER A 86 -0.73 27.50 -7.82
C SER A 86 0.11 26.92 -8.97
N GLU A 87 0.59 25.68 -8.86
CA GLU A 87 1.40 25.00 -9.90
C GLU A 87 0.59 24.49 -11.11
N GLY A 88 -0.74 24.60 -11.09
CA GLY A 88 -1.57 24.74 -12.28
C GLY A 88 -1.52 23.63 -13.35
N THR A 89 -0.97 22.45 -13.05
CA THR A 89 -0.83 21.37 -14.05
C THR A 89 -1.41 20.07 -13.53
N ASN A 90 -2.51 19.61 -14.17
CA ASN A 90 -3.23 18.34 -13.98
C ASN A 90 -2.92 17.59 -12.67
N PRO A 91 -3.81 17.62 -11.66
CA PRO A 91 -3.51 17.06 -10.35
C PRO A 91 -3.17 15.57 -10.49
N THR A 92 -1.92 15.23 -10.20
CA THR A 92 -1.43 13.84 -10.14
C THR A 92 -1.96 13.11 -8.90
N ILE A 93 -2.68 13.84 -8.04
CA ILE A 93 -3.36 13.37 -6.85
C ILE A 93 -4.78 12.94 -7.22
N CYS A 94 -5.13 11.71 -6.84
CA CYS A 94 -6.53 11.26 -6.86
C CYS A 94 -7.30 12.08 -5.82
N LEU A 95 -7.98 13.12 -6.26
CA LEU A 95 -8.90 13.90 -5.43
C LEU A 95 -10.08 12.99 -5.09
N PHE A 96 -10.06 12.44 -3.88
CA PHE A 96 -11.24 11.77 -3.35
C PHE A 96 -12.27 12.85 -2.99
N SER A 97 -13.47 12.76 -3.56
CA SER A 97 -14.57 13.59 -3.10
C SER A 97 -14.79 13.33 -1.61
N LYS A 98 -14.85 14.40 -0.82
CA LYS A 98 -15.50 14.30 0.50
C LYS A 98 -16.96 13.97 0.21
N VAL A 99 -17.35 12.73 0.49
CA VAL A 99 -18.76 12.42 0.68
C VAL A 99 -19.08 12.94 2.07
N ASP A 100 -19.78 14.07 2.15
CA ASP A 100 -20.43 14.46 3.40
C ASP A 100 -21.33 13.28 3.78
N THR A 101 -21.00 12.65 4.90
CA THR A 101 -21.75 11.51 5.41
C THR A 101 -23.06 12.07 5.95
N CYS A 102 -24.17 11.70 5.31
CA CYS A 102 -25.52 11.90 5.83
C CYS A 102 -25.76 11.06 7.09
#